data_AF-A0A2V8W2E3-F1
#
_entry.id   AF-A0A2V8W2E3-F1
#
_cell.length_a   1.000
_cell.length_b   1.000
_cell.length_c   1.000
_cell.angle_alpha   90.00
_cell.angle_beta   90.00
_cell.angle_gamma   90.00
#
_symmetry.space_group_name_H-M   'P 1'
#
loop_
_entity.id
_entity.type
_entity.pdbx_description
1 polymer ?
#
loop_
_entity_poly.entity_id
_entity_poly.type
_entity_poly.pdbx_seq_one_letter_code
_entity_poly.pdbx_strand_id
1 'polypeptide(L)' 'DRIHSLHLKDWSPDPAKGYKVLFGEGAADWKDIFDAAESGGGVEYYLIEQEGSRFTELDTARRCLQSFRHIHPS' A
#
# COMPACT_ATOMS: atom_id res chain seq x y z
N ASP A 1 -2.37 -20.58 9.36
CA ASP A 1 -2.17 -19.30 8.65
C ASP A 1 -0.93 -18.64 9.24
N ARG A 2 -0.13 -17.90 8.46
CA ARG A 2 1.22 -17.44 8.90
C ARG A 2 1.42 -15.92 8.88
N ILE A 3 0.55 -15.17 8.20
CA ILE A 3 0.68 -13.72 8.06
C ILE A 3 -0.64 -13.08 8.46
N HIS A 4 -0.73 -12.59 9.70
CA HIS A 4 -1.95 -11.95 10.21
C HIS A 4 -2.05 -10.47 9.85
N SER A 5 -0.94 -9.83 9.52
CA SER A 5 -0.92 -8.44 9.11
C SER A 5 0.11 -8.15 8.02
N LEU A 6 -0.19 -7.17 7.16
CA LEU A 6 0.71 -6.65 6.14
C LEU A 6 0.89 -5.14 6.31
N HIS A 7 2.13 -4.68 6.18
CA HIS A 7 2.46 -3.26 6.02
C HIS A 7 2.49 -2.92 4.53
N LEU A 8 1.63 -2.00 4.12
CA LEU A 8 1.44 -1.60 2.74
C LEU A 8 2.24 -0.33 2.47
N LYS A 9 3.36 -0.51 1.77
CA LYS A 9 4.27 0.57 1.35
C LYS A 9 4.66 0.36 -0.10
N ASP A 10 4.62 1.42 -0.88
CA ASP A 10 4.86 1.35 -2.32
C ASP A 10 6.23 1.94 -2.69
N TRP A 11 6.70 1.56 -3.87
CA TRP A 11 7.99 1.97 -4.41
C TRP A 11 7.91 2.09 -5.92
N SER A 12 8.63 3.06 -6.48
CA SER A 12 8.77 3.24 -7.92
C SER A 12 10.20 3.01 -8.39
N PRO A 13 10.43 2.30 -9.51
CA PRO A 13 11.75 2.13 -10.13
C PRO A 13 12.34 3.40 -10.72
N ASP A 14 11.52 4.43 -10.91
CA ASP A 14 12.00 5.78 -11.23
C ASP A 14 12.97 6.28 -10.13
N PRO A 15 14.27 6.50 -10.44
CA PRO A 15 15.27 6.94 -9.47
C PRO A 15 14.94 8.28 -8.80
N ALA A 16 14.11 9.12 -9.42
CA ALA A 16 13.67 10.39 -8.83
C ALA A 16 12.59 10.21 -7.75
N LYS A 17 11.91 9.05 -7.74
CA LYS A 17 10.74 8.80 -6.87
C LYS A 17 11.05 7.84 -5.74
N GLY A 18 11.56 6.64 -6.03
CA GLY A 18 11.80 5.60 -5.02
C GLY A 18 10.61 5.40 -4.06
N TYR A 19 10.87 5.41 -2.75
CA TYR A 19 9.86 5.27 -1.69
C TYR A 19 9.05 6.55 -1.38
N LYS A 20 9.17 7.61 -2.19
CA LYS A 20 8.38 8.85 -2.01
C LYS A 20 7.02 8.80 -2.72
N VAL A 21 6.75 7.74 -3.47
CA VAL A 21 5.43 7.49 -4.07
C VAL A 21 4.43 7.14 -2.98
N LEU A 22 3.19 7.60 -3.15
CA LEU A 22 2.11 7.17 -2.26
C LEU A 22 1.70 5.74 -2.56
N PHE A 23 1.02 5.10 -1.60
CA PHE A 23 0.37 3.81 -1.82
C PHE A 23 -0.50 3.84 -3.09
N GLY A 24 -0.22 2.96 -4.05
CA GLY A 24 -0.94 2.87 -5.33
C GLY A 24 -0.37 3.75 -6.46
N GLU A 25 0.65 4.56 -6.20
CA GLU A 25 1.37 5.33 -7.23
C GLU A 25 2.67 4.63 -7.70
N GLY A 26 3.08 3.55 -7.04
CA GLY A 26 4.32 2.84 -7.35
C GLY A 26 4.12 1.66 -8.30
N ALA A 27 5.01 0.68 -8.21
CA ALA A 27 5.12 -0.43 -9.15
C ALA A 27 4.54 -1.76 -8.62
N ALA A 28 4.08 -1.81 -7.38
CA ALA A 28 3.51 -3.02 -6.82
C ALA A 28 2.17 -3.37 -7.49
N ASP A 29 1.99 -4.64 -7.84
CA ASP A 29 0.71 -5.18 -8.31
C ASP A 29 -0.18 -5.51 -7.11
N TRP A 30 -0.80 -4.48 -6.54
CA TRP A 30 -1.54 -4.61 -5.30
C TRP A 30 -2.72 -5.58 -5.36
N LYS A 31 -3.34 -5.78 -6.54
CA LYS A 31 -4.48 -6.68 -6.66
C LYS A 31 -4.04 -8.13 -6.46
N ASP A 32 -3.02 -8.57 -7.19
CA ASP A 32 -2.48 -9.92 -7.04
C ASP A 32 -1.85 -10.14 -5.65
N ILE A 33 -1.25 -9.10 -5.05
CA ILE A 33 -0.73 -9.15 -3.68
C ILE A 33 -1.86 -9.37 -2.67
N PHE A 34 -2.98 -8.65 -2.78
CA PHE A 34 -4.13 -8.83 -1.90
C PHE A 34 -4.75 -10.22 -2.06
N ASP A 35 -4.96 -10.66 -3.30
CA ASP A 35 -5.49 -11.99 -3.59
C ASP A 35 -4.61 -13.09 -2.96
N ALA A 36 -3.28 -12.97 -3.05
CA ALA A 36 -2.35 -13.92 -2.45
C ALA A 36 -2.36 -13.89 -0.91
N ALA A 37 -2.39 -12.69 -0.33
CA ALA A 37 -2.44 -12.50 1.12
C ALA A 37 -3.72 -13.08 1.74
N GLU A 38 -4.84 -12.96 1.04
CA GLU A 38 -6.16 -13.38 1.52
C GLU A 38 -6.45 -14.86 1.26
N SER A 39 -6.15 -15.37 0.06
CA SER A 39 -6.49 -16.75 -0.33
C SER A 39 -5.64 -17.82 0.37
N GLY A 40 -4.37 -17.53 0.66
CA GLY A 40 -3.43 -18.49 1.26
C GLY A 40 -2.64 -17.97 2.45
N GLY A 41 -2.58 -16.65 2.65
CA GLY A 41 -1.80 -16.02 3.73
C GLY A 41 -2.53 -15.94 5.07
N GLY A 42 -3.84 -15.68 5.02
CA GLY A 42 -4.72 -15.47 6.18
C GLY A 42 -4.55 -14.09 6.82
N VAL A 43 -4.34 -13.05 6.01
CA VAL A 43 -4.26 -11.67 6.51
C VAL A 43 -5.57 -11.22 7.14
N GLU A 44 -5.46 -10.51 8.27
CA GLU A 44 -6.58 -9.91 8.99
C GLU A 44 -6.48 -8.38 9.01
N TYR A 45 -5.26 -7.84 8.96
CA TYR A 45 -5.03 -6.40 9.09
C TYR A 45 -4.07 -5.85 8.04
N TYR A 46 -4.45 -4.73 7.45
CA TYR A 46 -3.58 -3.92 6.61
C TYR A 46 -3.17 -2.63 7.33
N LEU A 47 -1.87 -2.37 7.39
CA LEU A 47 -1.29 -1.14 7.91
C LEU A 47 -0.72 -0.34 6.75
N ILE A 48 -1.36 0.77 6.39
CA ILE A 48 -0.85 1.67 5.35
C ILE A 48 0.31 2.48 5.93
N GLU A 49 1.51 2.29 5.41
CA GLU A 49 2.74 2.89 5.93
C GLU A 49 3.36 3.84 4.90
N GLN A 50 3.71 5.06 5.34
CA GLN A 50 4.38 6.04 4.50
C GLN A 50 5.51 6.74 5.27
N GLU A 51 6.72 6.70 4.70
CA GLU A 51 7.91 7.35 5.27
C GLU A 51 8.31 8.66 4.57
N GLY A 52 7.78 8.92 3.37
CA GLY A 52 8.08 10.13 2.61
C GLY A 52 7.00 10.49 1.60
N SER A 53 6.71 11.77 1.44
CA SER A 53 5.62 12.26 0.58
C SER A 53 5.90 13.67 0.08
N ARG A 54 5.22 14.05 -0.99
CA ARG A 54 5.15 15.43 -1.50
C ARG A 54 4.05 16.27 -0.83
N PHE A 55 3.36 15.72 0.17
CA PHE A 55 2.26 16.34 0.92
C PHE A 55 2.54 16.29 2.43
N THR A 56 1.73 17.00 3.22
CA THR A 56 1.72 16.88 4.69
C THR A 56 1.26 15.48 5.13
N GLU A 57 1.55 15.11 6.36
CA GLU A 57 1.36 13.76 6.90
C GLU A 57 -0.12 13.35 6.88
N LEU A 58 -1.03 14.25 7.27
CA LEU A 58 -2.46 13.97 7.28
C LEU A 58 -3.05 13.88 5.86
N ASP A 59 -2.62 14.74 4.94
CA ASP A 59 -3.04 14.65 3.54
C ASP A 59 -2.50 13.38 2.87
N THR A 60 -1.28 13.00 3.21
CA THR A 60 -0.64 11.76 2.77
C THR A 60 -1.45 10.56 3.25
N ALA A 61 -1.74 10.45 4.54
CA ALA A 61 -2.55 9.37 5.10
C ALA A 61 -3.93 9.28 4.43
N ARG A 62 -4.60 10.42 4.24
CA ARG A 62 -5.90 10.48 3.55
C ARG A 62 -5.82 9.97 2.11
N ARG A 63 -4.80 10.37 1.35
CA ARG A 63 -4.61 9.97 -0.05
C ARG A 63 -4.26 8.48 -0.17
N CYS A 64 -3.41 7.96 0.70
CA CYS A 64 -3.07 6.54 0.71
C CYS A 64 -4.31 5.69 1.07
N LEU A 65 -5.10 6.11 2.06
CA LEU A 65 -6.36 5.43 2.42
C LEU A 65 -7.39 5.47 1.27
N GLN A 66 -7.49 6.58 0.55
CA GLN A 66 -8.34 6.68 -0.64
C GLN A 66 -7.89 5.71 -1.74
N SER A 67 -6.58 5.63 -1.99
CA SER A 67 -6.02 4.71 -2.98
C SER A 67 -6.23 3.25 -2.57
N PHE A 68 -6.04 2.92 -1.29
CA PHE A 68 -6.36 1.61 -0.74
C PHE A 68 -7.81 1.21 -1.02
N ARG A 69 -8.79 2.06 -0.66
CA ARG A 69 -10.21 1.78 -0.91
C ARG A 69 -10.59 1.64 -2.39
N HIS A 70 -9.80 2.26 -3.28
CA HIS A 70 -10.02 2.15 -4.72
C HIS A 70 -9.46 0.83 -5.28
N ILE A 71 -8.28 0.43 -4.81
CA ILE A 71 -7.56 -0.75 -5.30
C ILE A 71 -8.12 -2.03 -4.67
N HIS A 72 -8.48 -1.97 -3.39
CA HIS A 72 -9.13 -3.03 -2.61
C HIS A 72 -10.60 -2.64 -2.37
N PRO A 73 -11.48 -2.78 -3.38
CA PRO A 73 -12.90 -2.56 -3.18
C PRO A 73 -13.45 -3.66 -2.26
N SER A 74 -14.32 -3.23 -1.33
CA SER A 74 -15.06 -4.12 -0.43
C SER A 74 -15.98 -5.08 -1.16
#